data_AF-A0A932PF11-F1
#
_entry.id   AF-A0A932PF11-F1
#
_cell.length_a   1.000
_cell.length_b   1.000
_cell.length_c   1.000
_cell.angle_alpha   90.00
_cell.angle_beta   90.00
_cell.angle_gamma   90.00
#
_symmetry.space_group_name_H-M   'P 1'
#
loop_
_entity.id
_entity.type
_entity.pdbx_description
1 polymer ?
#
loop_
_entity_poly.entity_id
_entity_poly.type
_entity_poly.pdbx_seq_one_letter_code
_entity_poly.pdbx_strand_id
1 'polypeptide(L)'
;MAFPPTHRPTLWAAAGYLAIVAVLFHRLLLGEVLSPAANLWDDVPFFSEAREDLSPYYNGIQGDVWRTFEPWHIYQYRSVREGRFPLWNPHVFCGFPFHANAISGTLSPLQSPYYVIDPKWAAGPVAAVVLWLAGFGAYCLGRRLGMVPVGAFVAGAAWMLCAFNVRWLLWPIAGIGAWLPLLLLALDGVIERVSLRRLALAGLAATGFQLTGHPEIQFQAGVLSGLFVLVRVCLLPMSWRDRAGRVLVCLAAHLIGLLGAAAAIVPFVEQMLASADWHEATRARESMLPSIALLGALAPDHFGRPRAGRFYQGPEDYVEAGLYFGLVP
;
A
#
# COMPACT_ATOMS: atom_id res chain seq x y z
N MET A 1 -5.88 31.01 6.63
CA MET A 1 -7.29 30.81 7.02
C MET A 1 -7.62 29.34 6.88
N ALA A 2 -7.82 28.63 8.00
CA ALA A 2 -8.26 27.23 7.97
C ALA A 2 -9.80 27.22 7.89
N PHE A 3 -10.35 26.90 6.73
CA PHE A 3 -11.78 26.64 6.64
C PHE A 3 -12.07 25.35 7.40
N PRO A 4 -12.89 25.37 8.47
CA PRO A 4 -13.32 24.11 9.08
C PRO A 4 -13.96 23.26 7.97
N PRO A 5 -13.69 21.95 7.92
CA PRO A 5 -14.31 21.08 6.93
C PRO A 5 -15.82 21.14 7.15
N THR A 6 -16.53 21.90 6.32
CA THR A 6 -17.98 21.85 6.26
C THR A 6 -18.38 20.41 5.91
N HIS A 7 -19.25 19.80 6.72
CA HIS A 7 -19.59 18.39 6.59
C HIS A 7 -20.08 18.00 5.19
N ARG A 8 -20.77 18.92 4.48
CA ARG A 8 -21.36 18.66 3.15
C ARG A 8 -20.32 18.34 2.06
N PRO A 9 -19.32 19.19 1.75
CA PRO A 9 -18.26 18.85 0.79
C PRO A 9 -17.52 17.54 1.08
N THR A 10 -17.26 17.22 2.35
CA THR A 10 -16.59 15.97 2.73
C THR A 10 -17.45 14.75 2.41
N LEU A 11 -18.76 14.82 2.66
CA LEU A 11 -19.69 13.76 2.28
C LEU A 11 -19.76 13.58 0.76
N TRP A 12 -19.82 14.69 0.01
CA TRP A 12 -19.78 14.64 -1.46
C TRP A 12 -18.49 14.05 -2.00
N ALA A 13 -17.34 14.38 -1.40
CA ALA A 13 -16.06 13.78 -1.78
C ALA A 13 -16.04 12.28 -1.50
N ALA A 14 -16.49 11.85 -0.31
CA ALA A 14 -16.60 10.42 0.04
C ALA A 14 -17.49 9.65 -0.94
N ALA A 15 -18.65 10.22 -1.29
CA ALA A 15 -19.57 9.66 -2.28
C ALA A 15 -18.97 9.66 -3.70
N GLY A 16 -18.23 10.70 -4.07
CA GLY A 16 -17.54 10.79 -5.35
C GLY A 16 -16.47 9.71 -5.51
N TYR A 17 -15.63 9.48 -4.49
CA TYR A 17 -14.67 8.37 -4.51
C TYR A 17 -15.35 7.00 -4.54
N LEU A 18 -16.45 6.86 -3.80
CA LEU A 18 -17.24 5.63 -3.85
C LEU A 18 -17.83 5.39 -5.25
N ALA A 19 -18.27 6.44 -5.94
CA ALA A 19 -18.75 6.34 -7.33
C ALA A 19 -17.61 5.94 -8.28
N ILE A 20 -16.40 6.49 -8.13
CA ILE A 20 -15.23 6.08 -8.91
C ILE A 20 -14.93 4.59 -8.70
N VAL A 21 -14.89 4.14 -7.44
CA VAL A 21 -14.73 2.72 -7.11
C VAL A 21 -15.86 1.88 -7.70
N ALA A 22 -17.12 2.28 -7.57
CA ALA A 22 -18.25 1.55 -8.11
C ALA A 22 -18.15 1.38 -9.64
N VAL A 23 -17.66 2.40 -10.36
CA VAL A 23 -17.43 2.34 -11.81
C VAL A 23 -16.26 1.39 -12.13
N LEU A 24 -15.12 1.50 -11.44
CA LEU A 24 -13.95 0.67 -11.71
C LEU A 24 -14.20 -0.82 -11.41
N PHE A 25 -14.98 -1.10 -10.35
CA PHE A 25 -15.25 -2.45 -9.87
C PHE A 25 -16.68 -2.91 -10.18
N HIS A 26 -17.39 -2.29 -11.13
CA HIS A 26 -18.77 -2.64 -11.46
C HIS A 26 -18.95 -4.12 -11.84
N ARG A 27 -17.90 -4.74 -12.42
CA ARG A 27 -17.88 -6.16 -12.78
C ARG A 27 -18.05 -7.09 -11.57
N LEU A 28 -17.63 -6.67 -10.38
CA LEU A 28 -17.88 -7.43 -9.15
C LEU A 28 -19.37 -7.56 -8.85
N LEU A 29 -20.18 -6.54 -9.21
CA LEU A 29 -21.64 -6.57 -9.05
C LEU A 29 -22.32 -7.53 -10.04
N LEU A 30 -21.62 -7.94 -11.09
CA LEU A 30 -22.07 -8.91 -12.08
C LEU A 30 -21.63 -10.35 -11.74
N GLY A 31 -20.98 -10.55 -10.59
CA GLY A 31 -20.47 -11.86 -10.15
C GLY A 31 -19.09 -12.22 -10.70
N GLU A 32 -18.40 -11.29 -11.38
CA GLU A 32 -17.00 -11.47 -11.76
C GLU A 32 -16.08 -11.27 -10.55
N VAL A 33 -14.86 -11.82 -10.61
CA VAL A 33 -13.85 -11.73 -9.55
C VAL A 33 -12.61 -10.99 -10.03
N LEU A 34 -11.92 -10.34 -9.11
CA LEU A 34 -10.64 -9.69 -9.39
C LEU A 34 -9.51 -10.68 -9.13
N SER A 35 -8.95 -11.24 -10.19
CA SER A 35 -7.83 -12.18 -10.13
C SER A 35 -7.04 -12.16 -11.44
N PRO A 36 -5.69 -12.19 -11.41
CA PRO A 36 -4.87 -12.42 -12.57
C PRO A 36 -4.69 -13.93 -12.87
N ALA A 37 -5.67 -14.77 -12.53
CA ALA A 37 -5.65 -16.22 -12.77
C ALA A 37 -5.39 -16.60 -14.24
N ALA A 38 -5.57 -15.69 -15.21
CA ALA A 38 -5.15 -15.91 -16.59
C ALA A 38 -3.64 -16.19 -16.73
N ASN A 39 -2.83 -15.76 -15.76
CA ASN A 39 -1.40 -16.05 -15.71
C ASN A 39 -1.08 -17.52 -15.39
N LEU A 40 -2.03 -18.30 -14.85
CA LEU A 40 -1.84 -19.74 -14.62
C LEU A 40 -1.46 -20.48 -15.90
N TRP A 41 -2.04 -20.06 -17.03
CA TRP A 41 -1.85 -20.72 -18.33
C TRP A 41 -0.49 -20.46 -18.98
N ASP A 42 0.36 -19.65 -18.37
CA ASP A 42 1.74 -19.48 -18.81
C ASP A 42 2.71 -20.41 -18.07
N ASP A 43 2.20 -21.19 -17.10
CA ASP A 43 2.96 -22.16 -16.34
C ASP A 43 2.52 -23.61 -16.59
N VAL A 44 3.49 -24.51 -16.48
CA VAL A 44 3.23 -25.96 -16.43
C VAL A 44 2.60 -26.30 -15.06
N PRO A 45 1.56 -27.15 -14.98
CA PRO A 45 0.97 -27.94 -16.06
C PRO A 45 -0.19 -27.28 -16.81
N PHE A 46 -0.61 -26.07 -16.43
CA PHE A 46 -1.84 -25.46 -16.92
C PHE A 46 -1.74 -24.88 -18.33
N PHE A 47 -0.53 -24.76 -18.89
CA PHE A 47 -0.30 -24.31 -20.26
C PHE A 47 -1.13 -25.06 -21.30
N SER A 48 -1.31 -26.38 -21.15
CA SER A 48 -2.13 -27.18 -22.08
C SER A 48 -3.63 -26.88 -22.01
N GLU A 49 -4.08 -26.21 -20.95
CA GLU A 49 -5.47 -25.81 -20.72
C GLU A 49 -5.69 -24.32 -21.01
N ALA A 50 -4.71 -23.66 -21.64
CA ALA A 50 -4.77 -22.24 -21.98
C ALA A 50 -6.00 -21.92 -22.82
N ARG A 51 -6.74 -20.89 -22.39
CA ARG A 51 -7.94 -20.42 -23.07
C ARG A 51 -7.66 -19.15 -23.86
N GLU A 52 -7.87 -19.20 -25.18
CA GLU A 52 -7.63 -18.05 -26.07
C GLU A 52 -8.45 -16.81 -25.69
N ASP A 53 -9.70 -16.99 -25.23
CA ASP A 53 -10.57 -15.88 -24.85
C ASP A 53 -10.06 -15.05 -23.66
N LEU A 54 -9.10 -15.61 -22.91
CA LEU A 54 -8.53 -14.97 -21.73
C LEU A 54 -7.09 -14.51 -21.92
N SER A 55 -6.50 -14.76 -23.10
CA SER A 55 -5.19 -14.24 -23.51
C SER A 55 -5.04 -12.72 -23.32
N PRO A 56 -6.06 -11.88 -23.62
CA PRO A 56 -5.94 -10.44 -23.39
C PRO A 56 -5.68 -10.08 -21.93
N TYR A 57 -6.15 -10.89 -20.96
CA TYR A 57 -6.04 -10.64 -19.52
C TYR A 57 -4.72 -11.11 -18.90
N TYR A 58 -3.89 -11.78 -19.69
CA TYR A 58 -2.54 -12.15 -19.28
C TYR A 58 -1.70 -10.91 -18.93
N ASN A 59 -1.00 -11.01 -17.81
CA ASN A 59 -0.02 -10.03 -17.36
C ASN A 59 1.05 -10.72 -16.53
N GLY A 60 2.09 -11.26 -17.17
CA GLY A 60 3.17 -12.01 -16.52
C GLY A 60 3.89 -11.24 -15.40
N ILE A 61 3.82 -9.91 -15.39
CA ILE A 61 4.38 -9.09 -14.32
C ILE A 61 3.62 -9.25 -13.00
N GLN A 62 2.33 -9.63 -13.03
CA GLN A 62 1.53 -9.98 -11.85
C GLN A 62 1.68 -11.47 -11.47
N GLY A 63 2.82 -12.07 -11.78
CA GLY A 63 3.06 -13.50 -11.58
C GLY A 63 2.99 -13.92 -10.11
N ASP A 64 3.53 -13.10 -9.22
CA ASP A 64 3.50 -13.31 -7.77
C ASP A 64 2.10 -13.17 -7.15
N VAL A 65 1.21 -12.36 -7.72
CA VAL A 65 -0.19 -12.25 -7.26
C VAL A 65 -0.86 -13.62 -7.23
N TRP A 66 -0.75 -14.39 -8.31
CA TRP A 66 -1.35 -15.71 -8.38
C TRP A 66 -0.44 -16.83 -7.82
N ARG A 67 0.89 -16.73 -7.94
CA ARG A 67 1.82 -17.75 -7.41
C ARG A 67 1.97 -17.69 -5.90
N THR A 68 1.81 -16.50 -5.31
CA THR A 68 2.14 -16.23 -3.91
C THR A 68 0.94 -15.70 -3.15
N PHE A 69 0.43 -14.52 -3.50
CA PHE A 69 -0.53 -13.79 -2.66
C PHE A 69 -1.92 -14.46 -2.60
N GLU A 70 -2.46 -14.91 -3.72
CA GLU A 70 -3.72 -15.66 -3.75
C GLU A 70 -3.67 -16.97 -2.95
N PRO A 71 -2.68 -17.87 -3.15
CA PRO A 71 -2.49 -19.06 -2.31
C PRO A 71 -2.33 -18.73 -0.82
N TRP A 72 -1.63 -17.63 -0.50
CA TRP A 72 -1.45 -17.18 0.87
C TRP A 72 -2.75 -16.70 1.50
N HIS A 73 -3.60 -15.97 0.78
CA HIS A 73 -4.93 -15.61 1.24
C HIS A 73 -5.83 -16.84 1.43
N ILE A 74 -5.74 -17.84 0.54
CA ILE A 74 -6.44 -19.14 0.69
C ILE A 74 -5.96 -19.87 1.95
N TYR A 75 -4.66 -19.93 2.18
CA TYR A 75 -4.08 -20.56 3.36
C TYR A 75 -4.50 -19.84 4.65
N GLN A 76 -4.49 -18.51 4.66
CA GLN A 76 -4.94 -17.67 5.77
C GLN A 76 -6.43 -17.92 6.10
N TYR A 77 -7.28 -17.89 5.08
CA TYR A 77 -8.71 -18.17 5.20
C TYR A 77 -8.98 -19.58 5.77
N ARG A 78 -8.32 -20.60 5.23
CA ARG A 78 -8.46 -22.00 5.68
C ARG A 78 -7.97 -22.21 7.11
N SER A 79 -6.83 -21.61 7.46
CA SER A 79 -6.25 -21.75 8.81
C SER A 79 -7.23 -21.32 9.90
N VAL A 80 -7.87 -20.15 9.73
CA VAL A 80 -8.84 -19.65 10.72
C VAL A 80 -10.10 -20.51 10.78
N ARG A 81 -10.56 -21.05 9.64
CA ARG A 81 -11.69 -22.00 9.62
C ARG A 81 -11.39 -23.32 10.32
N GLU A 82 -10.13 -23.69 10.40
CA GLU A 82 -9.65 -24.83 11.18
C GLU A 82 -9.37 -24.47 12.65
N GLY A 83 -9.70 -23.24 13.08
CA GLY A 83 -9.51 -22.78 14.45
C GLY A 83 -8.06 -22.43 14.80
N ARG A 84 -7.21 -22.16 13.79
CA ARG A 84 -5.78 -21.91 13.96
C ARG A 84 -5.39 -20.55 13.37
N PHE A 85 -4.50 -19.85 14.07
CA PHE A 85 -3.85 -18.67 13.51
C PHE A 85 -2.70 -19.12 12.57
N PRO A 86 -2.55 -18.52 11.37
CA PRO A 86 -1.60 -18.98 10.35
C PRO A 86 -0.14 -18.63 10.72
N LEU A 87 0.44 -19.36 11.67
CA LEU A 87 1.83 -19.16 12.10
C LEU A 87 2.84 -19.77 11.11
N TRP A 88 2.55 -20.96 10.57
CA TRP A 88 3.49 -21.76 9.77
C TRP A 88 2.82 -22.34 8.53
N ASN A 89 3.25 -21.90 7.35
CA ASN A 89 2.73 -22.41 6.08
C ASN A 89 3.53 -23.67 5.65
N PRO A 90 2.91 -24.86 5.66
CA PRO A 90 3.60 -26.11 5.29
C PRO A 90 3.67 -26.34 3.76
N HIS A 91 3.06 -25.46 2.96
CA HIS A 91 2.93 -25.64 1.51
C HIS A 91 4.06 -25.00 0.70
N VAL A 92 4.99 -24.30 1.36
CA VAL A 92 6.13 -23.63 0.72
C VAL A 92 7.40 -24.37 1.11
N PHE A 93 8.06 -25.04 0.16
CA PHE A 93 9.25 -25.88 0.40
C PHE A 93 9.04 -26.88 1.56
N CYS A 94 9.92 -26.88 2.56
CA CYS A 94 9.81 -27.68 3.79
C CYS A 94 8.99 -26.98 4.89
N GLY A 95 8.28 -25.92 4.51
CA GLY A 95 7.53 -25.02 5.37
C GLY A 95 8.26 -23.70 5.64
N PHE A 96 7.47 -22.68 5.97
CA PHE A 96 7.95 -21.31 6.16
C PHE A 96 7.10 -20.56 7.21
N PRO A 97 7.72 -19.70 8.05
CA PRO A 97 7.01 -18.99 9.11
C PRO A 97 6.14 -17.85 8.54
N PHE A 98 4.89 -18.18 8.26
CA PHE A 98 3.94 -17.32 7.55
C PHE A 98 3.64 -16.01 8.27
N HIS A 99 3.40 -16.04 9.58
CA HIS A 99 3.09 -14.83 10.35
C HIS A 99 4.30 -13.90 10.47
N ALA A 100 5.50 -14.45 10.61
CA ALA A 100 6.74 -13.68 10.71
C ALA A 100 7.14 -13.05 9.36
N ASN A 101 6.61 -13.55 8.25
CA ASN A 101 6.82 -12.93 6.97
C ASN A 101 6.05 -11.61 6.84
N ALA A 102 6.76 -10.49 6.75
CA ALA A 102 6.13 -9.18 6.73
C ALA A 102 5.08 -9.04 5.60
N ILE A 103 5.39 -9.53 4.39
CA ILE A 103 4.49 -9.43 3.22
C ILE A 103 3.26 -10.33 3.28
N SER A 104 3.15 -11.24 4.24
CA SER A 104 1.90 -11.96 4.48
C SER A 104 0.82 -11.07 5.11
N GLY A 105 1.22 -9.97 5.77
CA GLY A 105 0.33 -8.95 6.33
C GLY A 105 -0.77 -9.49 7.25
N THR A 106 -0.54 -10.62 7.93
CA THR A 106 -1.52 -11.33 8.78
C THR A 106 -2.23 -10.46 9.82
N LEU A 107 -1.60 -9.39 10.33
CA LEU A 107 -2.21 -8.46 11.28
C LEU A 107 -2.70 -7.16 10.63
N SER A 108 -2.63 -7.04 9.31
CA SER A 108 -3.09 -5.88 8.56
C SER A 108 -4.61 -5.74 8.65
N PRO A 109 -5.13 -4.60 9.12
CA PRO A 109 -6.57 -4.37 9.13
C PRO A 109 -7.17 -4.40 7.72
N LEU A 110 -6.41 -4.01 6.69
CA LEU A 110 -6.85 -4.02 5.29
C LEU A 110 -6.96 -5.43 4.72
N GLN A 111 -6.18 -6.39 5.23
CA GLN A 111 -6.25 -7.78 4.82
C GLN A 111 -7.14 -8.64 5.72
N SER A 112 -7.65 -8.08 6.82
CA SER A 112 -8.56 -8.79 7.72
C SER A 112 -9.79 -9.43 7.05
N PRO A 113 -10.36 -8.88 5.95
CA PRO A 113 -11.48 -9.53 5.27
C PRO A 113 -11.16 -10.94 4.75
N TYR A 114 -9.90 -11.23 4.41
CA TYR A 114 -9.48 -12.57 3.94
C TYR A 114 -9.56 -13.64 5.03
N TYR A 115 -9.73 -13.28 6.30
CA TYR A 115 -9.97 -14.27 7.36
C TYR A 115 -11.40 -14.81 7.38
N VAL A 116 -12.37 -14.05 6.84
CA VAL A 116 -13.80 -14.32 7.01
C VAL A 116 -14.54 -14.49 5.68
N ILE A 117 -14.05 -13.85 4.62
CA ILE A 117 -14.58 -13.95 3.26
C ILE A 117 -13.65 -14.85 2.46
N ASP A 118 -14.23 -15.78 1.68
CA ASP A 118 -13.48 -16.61 0.74
C ASP A 118 -12.64 -15.71 -0.18
N PRO A 119 -11.32 -15.91 -0.29
CA PRO A 119 -10.42 -15.04 -1.05
C PRO A 119 -10.87 -14.74 -2.47
N LYS A 120 -11.55 -15.68 -3.13
CA LYS A 120 -12.12 -15.46 -4.48
C LYS A 120 -13.07 -14.26 -4.54
N TRP A 121 -13.80 -14.00 -3.45
CA TRP A 121 -14.76 -12.91 -3.34
C TRP A 121 -14.22 -11.70 -2.58
N ALA A 122 -13.14 -11.87 -1.82
CA ALA A 122 -12.57 -10.81 -0.97
C ALA A 122 -11.66 -9.84 -1.74
N ALA A 123 -10.94 -10.32 -2.77
CA ALA A 123 -9.91 -9.53 -3.44
C ALA A 123 -10.41 -8.21 -4.06
N GLY A 124 -11.52 -8.27 -4.78
CA GLY A 124 -12.14 -7.10 -5.39
C GLY A 124 -12.57 -6.04 -4.35
N PRO A 125 -13.40 -6.40 -3.35
CA PRO A 125 -13.80 -5.50 -2.28
C PRO A 125 -12.62 -4.93 -1.47
N VAL A 126 -11.59 -5.73 -1.18
CA VAL A 126 -10.39 -5.25 -0.49
C VAL A 126 -9.67 -4.19 -1.32
N ALA A 127 -9.43 -4.46 -2.60
CA ALA A 127 -8.82 -3.50 -3.53
C ALA A 127 -9.63 -2.20 -3.63
N ALA A 128 -10.96 -2.31 -3.71
CA ALA A 128 -11.88 -1.17 -3.70
C ALA A 128 -11.75 -0.31 -2.42
N VAL A 129 -11.67 -0.94 -1.24
CA VAL A 129 -11.48 -0.25 0.04
C VAL A 129 -10.12 0.44 0.10
N VAL A 130 -9.05 -0.22 -0.36
CA VAL A 130 -7.69 0.36 -0.40
C VAL A 130 -7.67 1.64 -1.24
N LEU A 131 -8.21 1.62 -2.46
CA LEU A 131 -8.27 2.80 -3.32
C LEU A 131 -9.15 3.90 -2.73
N TRP A 132 -10.32 3.54 -2.17
CA TRP A 132 -11.20 4.52 -1.53
C TRP A 132 -10.51 5.21 -0.36
N LEU A 133 -9.82 4.45 0.51
CA LEU A 133 -9.07 5.01 1.64
C LEU A 133 -7.93 5.91 1.20
N ALA A 134 -7.19 5.52 0.15
CA ALA A 134 -6.15 6.36 -0.44
C ALA A 134 -6.73 7.71 -0.89
N GLY A 135 -7.79 7.70 -1.70
CA GLY A 135 -8.40 8.92 -2.23
C GLY A 135 -9.05 9.80 -1.17
N PHE A 136 -9.84 9.19 -0.29
CA PHE A 136 -10.52 9.92 0.77
C PHE A 136 -9.55 10.47 1.82
N GLY A 137 -8.52 9.70 2.19
CA GLY A 137 -7.45 10.16 3.07
C GLY A 137 -6.69 11.35 2.49
N ALA A 138 -6.32 11.29 1.21
CA ALA A 138 -5.64 12.38 0.51
C ALA A 138 -6.54 13.63 0.37
N TYR A 139 -7.84 13.46 0.12
CA TYR A 139 -8.79 14.57 0.19
C TYR A 139 -8.80 15.24 1.56
N CYS A 140 -8.91 14.45 2.63
CA CYS A 140 -8.94 14.97 3.99
C CYS A 140 -7.65 15.73 4.33
N LEU A 141 -6.50 15.19 3.91
CA LEU A 141 -5.20 15.85 4.06
C LEU A 141 -5.15 17.16 3.28
N GLY A 142 -5.55 17.16 1.99
CA GLY A 142 -5.58 18.37 1.16
C GLY A 142 -6.48 19.46 1.75
N ARG A 143 -7.66 19.09 2.27
CA ARG A 143 -8.56 20.01 3.00
C ARG A 143 -7.89 20.59 4.25
N ARG A 144 -7.19 19.75 5.01
CA ARG A 144 -6.46 20.17 6.22
C ARG A 144 -5.29 21.11 5.89
N LEU A 145 -4.64 20.92 4.74
CA LEU A 145 -3.58 21.80 4.23
C LEU A 145 -4.11 23.10 3.58
N GLY A 146 -5.43 23.27 3.50
CA GLY A 146 -6.06 24.52 3.06
C GLY A 146 -6.49 24.54 1.59
N MET A 147 -6.36 23.44 0.84
CA MET A 147 -6.85 23.35 -0.53
C MET A 147 -8.38 23.48 -0.57
N VAL A 148 -8.96 24.25 -1.49
CA VAL A 148 -10.42 24.32 -1.68
C VAL A 148 -11.03 22.94 -2.00
N PRO A 149 -12.33 22.69 -1.73
CA PRO A 149 -12.92 21.35 -1.84
C PRO A 149 -12.69 20.64 -3.17
N VAL A 150 -12.87 21.35 -4.29
CA VAL A 150 -12.66 20.78 -5.63
C VAL A 150 -11.19 20.41 -5.86
N GLY A 151 -10.25 21.29 -5.47
CA GLY A 151 -8.82 21.00 -5.59
C GLY A 151 -8.39 19.82 -4.73
N ALA A 152 -8.92 19.70 -3.50
CA ALA A 152 -8.67 18.55 -2.64
C ALA A 152 -9.27 17.25 -3.21
N PHE A 153 -10.42 17.34 -3.89
CA PHE A 153 -11.04 16.18 -4.56
C PHE A 153 -10.18 15.71 -5.74
N VAL A 154 -9.69 16.63 -6.56
CA VAL A 154 -8.77 16.30 -7.66
C VAL A 154 -7.47 15.70 -7.13
N ALA A 155 -6.89 16.26 -6.07
CA ALA A 155 -5.67 15.72 -5.45
C ALA A 155 -5.87 14.31 -4.88
N GLY A 156 -7.01 14.06 -4.21
CA GLY A 156 -7.30 12.72 -3.71
C GLY A 156 -7.59 11.72 -4.83
N ALA A 157 -8.28 12.12 -5.90
CA ALA A 157 -8.46 11.27 -7.08
C ALA A 157 -7.12 10.95 -7.76
N ALA A 158 -6.22 11.94 -7.86
CA ALA A 158 -4.88 11.76 -8.42
C ALA A 158 -4.04 10.80 -7.57
N TRP A 159 -4.10 10.90 -6.24
CA TRP A 159 -3.42 9.93 -5.36
C TRP A 159 -4.05 8.54 -5.44
N MET A 160 -5.38 8.45 -5.37
CA MET A 160 -6.13 7.19 -5.51
C MET A 160 -5.73 6.43 -6.77
N LEU A 161 -5.66 7.11 -7.91
CA LEU A 161 -5.46 6.49 -9.22
C LEU A 161 -4.02 6.62 -9.73
N CYS A 162 -3.07 6.99 -8.88
CA CYS A 162 -1.67 7.08 -9.30
C CYS A 162 -1.13 5.69 -9.66
N ALA A 163 -0.11 5.68 -10.53
CA ALA A 163 0.49 4.44 -11.03
C ALA A 163 0.91 3.49 -9.89
N PHE A 164 1.44 4.03 -8.79
CA PHE A 164 1.81 3.25 -7.62
C PHE A 164 0.62 2.48 -7.03
N ASN A 165 -0.49 3.17 -6.68
CA ASN A 165 -1.64 2.53 -6.05
C ASN A 165 -2.37 1.57 -6.98
N VAL A 166 -2.41 1.86 -8.29
CA VAL A 166 -3.10 1.01 -9.27
C VAL A 166 -2.27 -0.23 -9.62
N ARG A 167 -0.96 -0.09 -9.81
CA ARG A 167 -0.09 -1.22 -10.19
C ARG A 167 0.08 -2.21 -9.05
N TRP A 168 0.31 -1.71 -7.84
CA TRP A 168 0.56 -2.52 -6.66
C TRP A 168 -0.72 -2.94 -5.93
N LEU A 169 -1.89 -2.77 -6.55
CA LEU A 169 -3.19 -2.88 -5.89
C LEU A 169 -3.46 -4.24 -5.25
N LEU A 170 -2.97 -5.32 -5.88
CA LEU A 170 -3.12 -6.69 -5.40
C LEU A 170 -2.00 -7.13 -4.45
N TRP A 171 -1.06 -6.23 -4.16
CA TRP A 171 0.02 -6.44 -3.21
C TRP A 171 -0.25 -5.71 -1.90
N PRO A 172 0.40 -6.13 -0.79
CA PRO A 172 0.37 -5.38 0.47
C PRO A 172 0.81 -3.91 0.31
N ILE A 173 1.68 -3.62 -0.65
CA ILE A 173 2.28 -2.30 -0.91
C ILE A 173 1.21 -1.21 -1.09
N ALA A 174 0.11 -1.46 -1.82
CA ALA A 174 -0.94 -0.46 -2.01
C ALA A 174 -1.63 -0.05 -0.71
N GLY A 175 -1.64 -0.93 0.31
CA GLY A 175 -2.14 -0.58 1.63
C GLY A 175 -1.33 0.56 2.29
N ILE A 176 -0.03 0.67 2.00
CA ILE A 176 0.82 1.76 2.49
C ILE A 176 0.39 3.07 1.85
N GLY A 177 0.09 3.03 0.55
CA GLY A 177 -0.48 4.17 -0.16
C GLY A 177 -1.83 4.62 0.39
N ALA A 178 -2.66 3.70 0.87
CA ALA A 178 -3.91 4.01 1.56
C ALA A 178 -3.71 4.65 2.94
N TRP A 179 -2.76 4.12 3.74
CA TRP A 179 -2.48 4.62 5.10
C TRP A 179 -1.71 5.93 5.12
N LEU A 180 -0.84 6.19 4.14
CA LEU A 180 0.08 7.33 4.15
C LEU A 180 -0.65 8.68 4.30
N PRO A 181 -1.68 9.02 3.51
CA PRO A 181 -2.40 10.28 3.71
C PRO A 181 -3.08 10.40 5.08
N LEU A 182 -3.59 9.29 5.63
CA LEU A 182 -4.22 9.25 6.95
C LEU A 182 -3.20 9.46 8.07
N LEU A 183 -2.00 8.90 7.93
CA LEU A 183 -0.88 9.12 8.83
C LEU A 183 -0.45 10.60 8.82
N LEU A 184 -0.23 11.19 7.64
CA LEU A 184 0.13 12.61 7.51
C LEU A 184 -0.96 13.53 8.07
N LEU A 185 -2.24 13.19 7.84
CA LEU A 185 -3.39 13.92 8.37
C LEU A 185 -3.37 13.94 9.90
N ALA A 186 -3.12 12.79 10.53
CA ALA A 186 -3.08 12.66 11.99
C ALA A 186 -1.86 13.37 12.60
N LEU A 187 -0.69 13.27 11.96
CA LEU A 187 0.53 13.98 12.35
C LEU A 187 0.37 15.50 12.26
N ASP A 188 -0.23 16.01 11.18
CA ASP A 188 -0.56 17.44 11.08
C ASP A 188 -1.53 17.88 12.20
N GLY A 189 -2.43 16.98 12.61
CA GLY A 189 -3.22 17.09 13.84
C GLY A 189 -2.35 17.39 15.06
N VAL A 190 -1.37 16.54 15.33
CA VAL A 190 -0.45 16.70 16.46
C VAL A 190 0.34 18.02 16.36
N ILE A 191 0.81 18.39 15.17
CA ILE A 191 1.58 19.61 14.93
C ILE A 191 0.76 20.87 15.25
N GLU A 192 -0.48 20.94 14.78
CA GLU A 192 -1.38 22.07 15.07
C GLU A 192 -1.62 22.22 16.58
N ARG A 193 -1.91 21.11 17.27
CA ARG A 193 -2.15 21.11 18.71
C ARG A 193 -1.80 19.75 19.31
N VAL A 194 -0.88 19.75 20.26
CA VAL A 194 -0.59 18.55 21.06
C VAL A 194 -1.73 18.30 22.03
N SER A 195 -2.28 17.09 21.98
CA SER A 195 -3.23 16.55 22.95
C SER A 195 -3.17 15.02 22.93
N LEU A 196 -3.58 14.39 24.03
CA LEU A 196 -3.59 12.93 24.12
C LEU A 196 -4.43 12.28 23.01
N ARG A 197 -5.59 12.88 22.69
CA ARG A 197 -6.46 12.40 21.61
C ARG A 197 -5.75 12.44 20.25
N ARG A 198 -5.04 13.53 19.93
CA ARG A 198 -4.36 13.67 18.63
C ARG A 198 -3.15 12.74 18.55
N LEU A 199 -2.41 12.59 19.65
CA LEU A 199 -1.32 11.60 19.75
C LEU A 199 -1.85 10.17 19.58
N ALA A 200 -2.96 9.82 20.24
CA ALA A 200 -3.57 8.49 20.11
C ALA A 200 -4.04 8.21 18.67
N LEU A 201 -4.69 9.17 18.01
CA LEU A 201 -5.09 9.03 16.61
C LEU A 201 -3.88 8.88 15.66
N ALA A 202 -2.82 9.65 15.89
CA ALA A 202 -1.58 9.53 15.11
C ALA A 202 -0.87 8.20 15.36
N GLY A 203 -0.83 7.74 16.61
CA GLY A 203 -0.31 6.43 16.98
C GLY A 203 -1.09 5.28 16.33
N LEU A 204 -2.42 5.34 16.34
CA LEU A 204 -3.27 4.34 15.68
C LEU A 204 -3.09 4.34 14.16
N ALA A 205 -3.00 5.50 13.53
CA ALA A 205 -2.71 5.60 12.10
C ALA A 205 -1.32 5.04 11.78
N ALA A 206 -0.32 5.31 12.63
CA ALA A 206 1.01 4.74 12.50
C ALA A 206 1.02 3.22 12.72
N THR A 207 0.22 2.68 13.66
CA THR A 207 0.07 1.24 13.85
C THR A 207 -0.55 0.58 12.61
N GLY A 208 -1.66 1.13 12.09
CA GLY A 208 -2.28 0.63 10.86
C GLY A 208 -1.32 0.63 9.67
N PHE A 209 -0.55 1.71 9.52
CA PHE A 209 0.52 1.83 8.53
C PHE A 209 1.58 0.72 8.68
N GLN A 210 2.09 0.49 9.90
CA GLN A 210 3.12 -0.52 10.16
C GLN A 210 2.61 -1.96 10.03
N LEU A 211 1.32 -2.21 10.22
CA LEU A 211 0.72 -3.52 10.05
C LEU A 211 0.49 -3.94 8.59
N THR A 212 0.74 -3.05 7.62
CA THR A 212 0.47 -3.32 6.20
C THR A 212 1.37 -4.43 5.63
N GLY A 213 2.60 -4.56 6.13
CA GLY A 213 3.46 -5.70 5.81
C GLY A 213 4.39 -5.51 4.62
N HIS A 214 5.04 -4.35 4.45
CA HIS A 214 6.11 -4.23 3.45
C HIS A 214 7.23 -3.32 3.97
N PRO A 215 8.23 -3.86 4.68
CA PRO A 215 9.18 -3.08 5.48
C PRO A 215 9.94 -2.01 4.70
N GLU A 216 10.35 -2.32 3.46
CA GLU A 216 11.10 -1.37 2.63
C GLU A 216 10.28 -0.13 2.28
N ILE A 217 9.11 -0.31 1.67
CA ILE A 217 8.21 0.80 1.33
C ILE A 217 7.68 1.49 2.60
N GLN A 218 7.47 0.76 3.70
CA GLN A 218 7.12 1.35 5.00
C GLN A 218 8.22 2.27 5.52
N PHE A 219 9.49 1.88 5.38
CA PHE A 219 10.62 2.73 5.73
C PHE A 219 10.66 3.98 4.84
N GLN A 220 10.58 3.82 3.52
CA GLN A 220 10.60 4.95 2.58
C GLN A 220 9.45 5.94 2.82
N ALA A 221 8.22 5.44 3.00
CA ALA A 221 7.06 6.27 3.32
C ALA A 221 7.11 6.83 4.75
N GLY A 222 7.76 6.14 5.68
CA GLY A 222 8.09 6.65 7.02
C GLY A 222 9.04 7.84 6.96
N VAL A 223 10.11 7.77 6.17
CA VAL A 223 11.02 8.91 5.91
C VAL A 223 10.25 10.08 5.31
N LEU A 224 9.37 9.83 4.34
CA LEU A 224 8.51 10.87 3.75
C LEU A 224 7.62 11.54 4.80
N SER A 225 7.05 10.78 5.74
CA SER A 225 6.26 11.35 6.84
C SER A 225 7.11 12.19 7.80
N GLY A 226 8.37 11.80 8.06
CA GLY A 226 9.33 12.60 8.80
C GLY A 226 9.65 13.93 8.10
N LEU A 227 9.94 13.88 6.79
CA LEU A 227 10.15 15.07 5.96
C LEU A 227 8.93 15.99 5.98
N PHE A 228 7.72 15.42 5.86
CA PHE A 228 6.47 16.17 5.98
C PHE A 228 6.38 16.90 7.32
N VAL A 229 6.64 16.22 8.44
CA VAL A 229 6.63 16.83 9.78
C VAL A 229 7.62 17.99 9.85
N LEU A 230 8.86 17.79 9.39
CA LEU A 230 9.92 18.80 9.42
C LEU A 230 9.56 20.04 8.59
N VAL A 231 9.09 19.85 7.35
CA VAL A 231 8.61 20.94 6.51
C VAL A 231 7.45 21.66 7.18
N ARG A 232 6.50 20.90 7.74
CA ARG A 232 5.28 21.46 8.31
C ARG A 232 5.53 22.33 9.54
N VAL A 233 6.40 21.90 10.47
CA VAL A 233 6.76 22.73 11.65
C VAL A 233 7.56 23.97 11.27
N CYS A 234 8.33 23.93 10.17
CA CYS A 234 9.07 25.08 9.66
C CYS A 234 8.17 26.13 9.00
N LEU A 235 7.09 25.70 8.34
CA LEU A 235 6.11 26.58 7.69
C LEU A 235 5.16 27.29 8.67
N LEU A 236 5.05 26.80 9.91
CA LEU A 236 4.19 27.39 10.93
C LEU A 236 4.94 28.43 11.77
N PRO A 237 4.28 29.53 12.18
CA PRO A 237 4.87 30.55 13.05
C PRO A 237 5.00 30.00 14.48
N MET A 238 6.12 29.34 14.76
CA MET A 238 6.39 28.64 16.02
C MET A 238 7.80 28.94 16.50
N SER A 239 8.00 29.01 17.83
CA SER A 239 9.34 29.09 18.42
C SER A 239 10.12 27.80 18.15
N TRP A 240 11.46 27.84 18.18
CA TRP A 240 12.28 26.62 18.00
C TRP A 240 11.97 25.54 19.05
N ARG A 241 11.62 25.95 20.28
CA ARG A 241 11.24 25.03 21.38
C ARG A 241 9.94 24.30 21.05
N ASP A 242 8.96 25.03 20.54
CA ASP A 242 7.69 24.43 20.13
C ASP A 242 7.87 23.50 18.94
N ARG A 243 8.71 23.88 17.95
CA ARG A 243 9.06 23.02 16.80
C ARG A 243 9.67 21.70 17.26
N ALA A 244 10.70 21.76 18.11
CA ALA A 244 11.33 20.57 18.68
C ALA A 244 10.31 19.72 19.45
N GLY A 245 9.46 20.35 20.27
CA GLY A 245 8.37 19.67 20.96
C GLY A 245 7.40 18.96 20.02
N ARG A 246 6.98 19.60 18.91
CA ARG A 246 6.10 18.97 17.91
C ARG A 246 6.76 17.80 17.22
N VAL A 247 8.04 17.92 16.85
CA VAL A 247 8.81 16.82 16.25
C VAL A 247 8.89 15.65 17.22
N LEU A 248 9.23 15.89 18.50
CA LEU A 248 9.29 14.84 19.52
C LEU A 248 7.96 14.12 19.71
N VAL A 249 6.83 14.84 19.72
CA VAL A 249 5.51 14.20 19.85
C VAL A 249 5.13 13.42 18.59
N CYS A 250 5.51 13.88 17.40
CA CYS A 250 5.33 13.11 16.16
C CYS A 250 6.19 11.84 16.15
N LEU A 251 7.45 11.92 16.62
CA LEU A 251 8.30 10.74 16.82
C LEU A 251 7.68 9.77 17.83
N ALA A 252 7.09 10.27 18.92
CA ALA A 252 6.35 9.45 19.86
C ALA A 252 5.14 8.75 19.21
N ALA A 253 4.45 9.40 18.27
CA ALA A 253 3.37 8.77 17.49
C ALA A 253 3.90 7.61 16.62
N HIS A 254 5.04 7.79 15.95
CA HIS A 254 5.68 6.69 15.20
C HIS A 254 6.13 5.55 16.12
N LEU A 255 6.68 5.86 17.31
CA LEU A 255 7.04 4.87 18.31
C LEU A 255 5.82 4.08 18.79
N ILE A 256 4.70 4.75 19.06
CA ILE A 256 3.42 4.08 19.36
C ILE A 256 3.00 3.18 18.19
N GLY A 257 3.20 3.64 16.94
CA GLY A 257 2.97 2.85 15.75
C GLY A 257 3.76 1.54 15.74
N LEU A 258 5.07 1.62 15.96
CA LEU A 258 5.98 0.48 16.04
C LEU A 258 5.62 -0.47 17.18
N LEU A 259 5.35 0.07 18.37
CA LEU A 259 4.94 -0.73 19.54
C LEU A 259 3.58 -1.41 19.32
N GLY A 260 2.62 -0.70 18.73
CA GLY A 260 1.31 -1.26 18.38
C GLY A 260 1.38 -2.34 17.30
N ALA A 261 2.42 -2.32 16.46
CA ALA A 261 2.70 -3.33 15.45
C ALA A 261 3.75 -4.37 15.90
N ALA A 262 4.17 -4.37 17.16
CA ALA A 262 5.26 -5.22 17.65
C ALA A 262 4.99 -6.72 17.44
N ALA A 263 3.73 -7.15 17.55
CA ALA A 263 3.34 -8.54 17.31
C ALA A 263 3.60 -9.00 15.86
N ALA A 264 3.67 -8.10 14.88
CA ALA A 264 4.09 -8.41 13.50
C ALA A 264 5.59 -8.15 13.30
N ILE A 265 6.11 -7.04 13.84
CA ILE A 265 7.50 -6.60 13.59
C ILE A 265 8.52 -7.50 14.29
N VAL A 266 8.29 -7.89 15.53
CA VAL A 266 9.29 -8.68 16.31
C VAL A 266 9.54 -10.04 15.66
N PRO A 267 8.51 -10.86 15.33
CA PRO A 267 8.75 -12.14 14.66
C PRO A 267 9.40 -11.95 13.29
N PHE A 268 9.05 -10.90 12.56
CA PHE A 268 9.70 -10.57 11.30
C PHE A 268 11.20 -10.29 11.45
N VAL A 269 11.59 -9.46 12.42
CA VAL A 269 13.01 -9.16 12.67
C VAL A 269 13.76 -10.42 13.08
N GLU A 270 13.18 -11.25 13.95
CA GLU A 270 13.77 -12.54 14.33
C GLU A 270 14.00 -13.45 13.12
N GLN A 271 12.99 -13.57 12.23
CA GLN A 271 13.10 -14.35 11.01
C GLN A 271 14.14 -13.77 10.04
N MET A 272 14.14 -12.46 9.82
CA MET A 272 15.06 -11.79 8.91
C MET A 272 16.50 -12.03 9.34
N LEU A 273 16.81 -11.87 10.63
CA LEU A 273 18.13 -12.10 11.19
C LEU A 273 18.56 -13.58 11.09
N ALA A 274 17.60 -14.51 11.12
CA ALA A 274 17.86 -15.94 10.96
C ALA A 274 17.90 -16.41 9.49
N SER A 275 17.57 -15.55 8.53
CA SER A 275 17.47 -15.93 7.11
C SER A 275 18.83 -16.14 6.46
N ALA A 276 18.90 -17.08 5.51
CA ALA A 276 20.10 -17.28 4.68
C ALA A 276 20.40 -16.03 3.85
N ASP A 277 19.36 -15.37 3.33
CA ASP A 277 19.48 -14.13 2.54
C ASP A 277 20.16 -13.01 3.33
N TRP A 278 19.92 -12.85 4.63
CA TRP A 278 20.65 -11.87 5.45
C TRP A 278 22.15 -12.20 5.56
N HIS A 279 22.48 -13.49 5.66
CA HIS A 279 23.85 -14.00 5.73
C HIS A 279 24.56 -13.99 4.37
N GLU A 280 23.82 -13.99 3.25
CA GLU A 280 24.33 -13.93 1.88
C GLU A 280 24.32 -12.51 1.28
N ALA A 281 23.36 -11.65 1.64
CA ALA A 281 23.26 -10.26 1.17
C ALA A 281 24.41 -9.39 1.69
N THR A 282 25.05 -9.76 2.80
CA THR A 282 26.32 -9.17 3.23
C THR A 282 27.50 -9.53 2.31
N ARG A 283 27.31 -10.44 1.35
CA ARG A 283 28.30 -10.88 0.35
C ARG A 283 27.91 -10.53 -1.09
N ALA A 284 26.62 -10.33 -1.39
CA ALA A 284 26.14 -9.93 -2.71
C ALA A 284 26.33 -8.43 -2.95
N ARG A 285 26.97 -8.08 -4.06
CA ARG A 285 27.27 -6.71 -4.48
C ARG A 285 25.99 -6.06 -5.04
N GLU A 286 25.58 -4.95 -4.42
CA GLU A 286 24.51 -3.99 -4.76
C GLU A 286 23.84 -4.13 -6.16
N SER A 287 22.58 -4.58 -6.19
CA SER A 287 21.64 -4.33 -7.30
C SER A 287 20.96 -2.97 -7.07
N MET A 288 21.67 -1.86 -7.29
CA MET A 288 21.01 -0.54 -7.30
C MET A 288 20.31 -0.35 -8.64
N LEU A 289 19.06 0.14 -8.61
CA LEU A 289 18.39 0.64 -9.80
C LEU A 289 19.32 1.63 -10.52
N PRO A 290 19.73 1.33 -11.77
CA PRO A 290 20.66 2.19 -12.49
C PRO A 290 20.03 3.56 -12.69
N SER A 291 20.84 4.62 -12.66
CA SER A 291 20.37 6.02 -12.72
C SER A 291 19.50 6.34 -13.94
N ILE A 292 19.59 5.54 -15.00
CA ILE A 292 18.73 5.63 -16.18
C ILE A 292 17.24 5.39 -15.85
N ALA A 293 16.91 4.63 -14.81
CA ALA A 293 15.53 4.41 -14.35
C ALA A 293 14.81 5.72 -13.97
N LEU A 294 15.55 6.77 -13.59
CA LEU A 294 14.99 8.09 -13.27
C LEU A 294 14.29 8.75 -14.46
N LEU A 295 14.58 8.34 -15.71
CA LEU A 295 13.86 8.83 -16.89
C LEU A 295 12.38 8.41 -16.88
N GLY A 296 12.05 7.28 -16.25
CA GLY A 296 10.66 6.84 -16.04
C GLY A 296 9.85 7.90 -15.27
N ALA A 297 10.48 8.57 -14.29
CA ALA A 297 9.84 9.60 -13.45
C ALA A 297 9.24 10.76 -14.24
N LEU A 298 9.85 11.11 -15.37
CA LEU A 298 9.47 12.23 -16.24
C LEU A 298 8.65 11.77 -17.45
N ALA A 299 8.90 10.57 -17.94
CA ALA A 299 8.26 9.98 -19.10
C ALA A 299 8.00 8.49 -18.82
N PRO A 300 6.81 8.15 -18.28
CA PRO A 300 6.54 6.80 -17.76
C PRO A 300 6.46 5.74 -18.86
N ASP A 301 6.40 6.17 -20.12
CA ASP A 301 6.41 5.34 -21.33
C ASP A 301 7.75 5.35 -22.06
N HIS A 302 8.77 6.04 -21.55
CA HIS A 302 10.08 6.15 -22.19
C HIS A 302 10.67 4.76 -22.51
N PHE A 303 10.48 3.83 -21.58
CA PHE A 303 10.93 2.45 -21.71
C PHE A 303 9.90 1.50 -22.31
N GLY A 304 8.73 1.98 -22.75
CA GLY A 304 7.65 1.15 -23.28
C GLY A 304 6.65 0.66 -22.21
N ARG A 305 5.64 -0.10 -22.66
CA ARG A 305 4.58 -0.67 -21.80
C ARG A 305 4.36 -2.15 -22.12
N PRO A 306 4.12 -3.01 -21.13
CA PRO A 306 3.89 -4.44 -21.33
C PRO A 306 2.75 -4.78 -22.32
N ARG A 307 1.79 -3.87 -22.52
CA ARG A 307 0.55 -4.13 -23.28
C ARG A 307 0.36 -3.31 -24.57
N ALA A 308 1.33 -2.47 -24.99
CA ALA A 308 1.12 -1.48 -26.05
C ALA A 308 1.97 -1.69 -27.32
N GLY A 309 2.33 -2.93 -27.68
CA GLY A 309 3.11 -3.23 -28.88
C GLY A 309 4.59 -2.77 -28.84
N ARG A 310 4.98 -2.01 -27.81
CA ARG A 310 6.37 -1.74 -27.43
C ARG A 310 6.64 -2.39 -26.07
N PHE A 311 7.17 -3.62 -26.09
CA PHE A 311 7.62 -4.30 -24.88
C PHE A 311 8.55 -3.39 -24.07
N TYR A 312 8.50 -3.52 -22.73
CA TYR A 312 9.36 -2.75 -21.85
C TYR A 312 10.84 -3.08 -22.12
N GLN A 313 11.68 -2.05 -22.29
CA GLN A 313 13.12 -2.15 -22.57
C GLN A 313 13.97 -1.39 -21.54
N GLY A 314 13.37 -1.02 -20.40
CA GLY A 314 14.07 -0.29 -19.36
C GLY A 314 14.85 -1.20 -18.41
N PRO A 315 15.56 -0.61 -17.44
CA PRO A 315 16.29 -1.38 -16.43
C PRO A 315 15.35 -2.17 -15.52
N GLU A 316 15.85 -3.28 -14.97
CA GLU A 316 15.09 -4.23 -14.16
C GLU A 316 13.76 -4.61 -14.83
N ASP A 317 12.64 -4.49 -14.12
CA ASP A 317 11.31 -4.65 -14.70
C ASP A 317 10.49 -3.33 -14.71
N TYR A 318 9.39 -3.35 -15.46
CA TYR A 318 8.49 -2.18 -15.64
C TYR A 318 7.87 -1.69 -14.33
N VAL A 319 7.78 -2.58 -13.34
CA VAL A 319 7.17 -2.31 -12.03
C VAL A 319 8.18 -1.66 -11.09
N GLU A 320 9.42 -2.14 -11.08
CA GLU A 320 10.52 -1.62 -10.26
C GLU A 320 11.06 -0.27 -10.75
N ALA A 321 11.15 -0.06 -12.07
CA ALA A 321 11.62 1.21 -12.63
C ALA A 321 10.50 2.28 -12.77
N GLY A 322 9.26 1.92 -12.46
CA GLY A 322 8.07 2.74 -12.66
C GLY A 322 7.91 3.89 -11.66
N LEU A 323 8.73 4.93 -11.79
CA LEU A 323 8.53 6.21 -11.10
C LEU A 323 7.67 7.11 -12.02
N TYR A 324 6.66 7.83 -11.53
CA TYR A 324 5.99 8.88 -12.32
C TYR A 324 5.35 9.94 -11.43
N PHE A 325 5.67 11.21 -11.71
CA PHE A 325 5.10 12.36 -11.04
C PHE A 325 4.32 13.22 -12.04
N GLY A 326 3.05 12.92 -12.31
CA GLY A 326 2.22 13.77 -13.16
C GLY A 326 0.76 13.33 -13.32
N LEU A 327 0.01 14.09 -14.13
CA LEU A 327 -1.45 13.97 -14.31
C LEU A 327 -1.88 13.20 -15.57
N VAL A 328 -0.95 12.90 -16.50
CA VAL A 328 -1.28 12.22 -17.77
C VAL A 328 -0.20 11.19 -18.11
N PRO A 329 -0.55 9.93 -18.40
CA PRO A 329 0.40 8.85 -18.70
C PRO A 329 1.32 9.14 -19.88
#